data_AF-A0A1D9LKJ4-F1
#
_entry.id   AF-A0A1D9LKJ4-F1
#
_cell.length_a   1.000
_cell.length_b   1.000
_cell.length_c   1.000
_cell.angle_alpha   90.00
_cell.angle_beta   90.00
_cell.angle_gamma   90.00
#
_symmetry.space_group_name_H-M   'P 1'
#
loop_
_entity.id
_entity.type
_entity.pdbx_description
1 polymer ?
#
loop_
_entity_poly.entity_id
_entity_poly.type
_entity_poly.pdbx_seq_one_letter_code
_entity_poly.pdbx_strand_id
1 'polypeptide(L)'
;MKWISTALLLLSLAGCGSMGLKKPEVSLSNIEPGSSTLFEQNFAVTLRVANPNPIPLNASGVDFELMLGGEKLGGGSSNQPLSIPSRGEGTVTLQVHTSLAAWIRQLANWQQLPGGKLNYEIRGQLHDLGGLKDLPFDNKGEWQLPKR
;
A
#
# COMPACT_ATOMS: atom_id res chain seq x y z
N MET A 1 -46.82 -27.37 14.82
CA MET A 1 -46.66 -26.73 13.48
C MET A 1 -46.33 -25.23 13.50
N LYS A 2 -45.97 -24.62 14.65
CA LYS A 2 -45.65 -23.18 14.78
C LYS A 2 -44.15 -22.85 14.75
N TRP A 3 -43.27 -23.85 14.80
CA TRP A 3 -41.82 -23.65 14.91
C TRP A 3 -41.09 -23.54 13.56
N ILE A 4 -41.75 -23.98 12.48
CA ILE A 4 -41.17 -23.93 11.13
C ILE A 4 -41.19 -22.49 10.59
N SER A 5 -42.19 -21.69 10.98
CA SER A 5 -42.33 -20.28 10.57
C SER A 5 -41.25 -19.36 11.15
N THR A 6 -40.64 -19.72 12.29
CA THR A 6 -39.60 -18.88 12.93
C THR A 6 -38.21 -19.11 12.32
N ALA A 7 -37.96 -20.29 11.75
CA ALA A 7 -36.67 -20.61 11.12
C ALA A 7 -36.50 -19.94 9.74
N LEU A 8 -37.60 -19.65 9.04
CA LEU A 8 -37.56 -19.07 7.70
C LEU A 8 -37.29 -17.56 7.69
N LEU A 9 -37.53 -16.87 8.83
CA LEU A 9 -37.31 -15.42 8.97
C LEU A 9 -35.87 -15.05 9.36
N LEU A 10 -35.07 -16.02 9.85
CA LEU A 10 -33.65 -15.79 10.20
C LEU A 10 -32.67 -15.95 9.03
N LEU A 11 -33.12 -16.44 7.87
CA LEU A 11 -32.25 -16.66 6.70
C LEU A 11 -32.11 -15.45 5.76
N SER A 12 -32.85 -14.36 5.98
CA SER A 12 -32.85 -13.18 5.09
C SER A 12 -31.74 -12.15 5.37
N LEU A 13 -30.89 -12.36 6.39
CA LEU A 13 -29.80 -11.43 6.74
C LEU A 13 -28.40 -11.87 6.26
N ALA A 14 -28.25 -13.00 5.58
CA ALA A 14 -26.98 -13.44 5.00
C ALA A 14 -26.74 -12.80 3.62
N GLY A 15 -26.72 -11.48 3.56
CA GLY A 15 -26.67 -10.72 2.30
C GLY A 15 -25.77 -9.48 2.32
N CYS A 16 -24.71 -9.44 3.15
CA CYS A 16 -23.68 -8.40 3.01
C CYS A 16 -22.68 -8.80 1.91
N GLY A 17 -23.13 -8.77 0.66
CA GLY A 17 -22.24 -8.75 -0.48
C GLY A 17 -21.57 -7.38 -0.56
N SER A 18 -20.25 -7.33 -0.36
CA SER A 18 -19.42 -6.14 -0.56
C SER A 18 -19.57 -5.63 -2.00
N MET A 19 -20.56 -4.76 -2.22
CA MET A 19 -20.81 -4.08 -3.50
C MET A 19 -20.00 -2.78 -3.57
N GLY A 20 -18.75 -2.85 -3.12
CA GLY A 20 -17.77 -1.76 -3.15
C GLY A 20 -16.57 -2.11 -4.00
N LEU A 21 -15.77 -1.09 -4.36
CA LEU A 21 -14.48 -1.30 -5.01
C LEU A 21 -13.59 -2.19 -4.14
N LYS A 22 -12.97 -3.20 -4.76
CA LYS A 22 -11.91 -3.98 -4.13
C LYS A 22 -10.68 -3.10 -3.97
N LYS A 23 -10.01 -3.21 -2.83
CA LYS A 23 -8.75 -2.52 -2.56
C LYS A 23 -7.72 -2.90 -3.62
N PRO A 24 -6.91 -1.96 -4.12
CA PRO A 24 -5.82 -2.29 -5.03
C PRO A 24 -4.73 -3.05 -4.27
N GLU A 25 -3.95 -3.82 -5.01
CA GLU A 25 -2.74 -4.46 -4.48
C GLU A 25 -1.55 -3.56 -4.74
N VAL A 26 -0.92 -3.05 -3.67
CA VAL A 26 0.26 -2.20 -3.76
C VAL A 26 1.50 -2.99 -3.39
N SER A 27 2.54 -2.89 -4.22
CA SER A 27 3.83 -3.53 -3.99
C SER A 27 4.97 -2.56 -4.25
N LEU A 28 6.07 -2.77 -3.55
CA LEU A 28 7.29 -2.01 -3.77
C LEU A 28 7.99 -2.51 -5.04
N SER A 29 8.15 -1.65 -6.06
CA SER A 29 8.85 -2.02 -7.28
C SER A 29 10.30 -1.51 -7.34
N ASN A 30 10.58 -0.35 -6.74
CA ASN A 30 11.93 0.21 -6.73
C ASN A 30 12.14 1.16 -5.53
N ILE A 31 13.39 1.28 -5.07
CA ILE A 31 13.84 2.31 -4.13
C ILE A 31 15.17 2.86 -4.66
N GLU A 32 15.20 4.15 -4.95
CA GLU A 32 16.39 4.85 -5.42
C GLU A 32 16.82 5.92 -4.41
N PRO A 33 18.10 5.96 -4.00
CA PRO A 33 18.61 7.05 -3.18
C PRO A 33 18.52 8.39 -3.91
N GLY A 34 17.96 9.39 -3.24
CA GLY A 34 17.90 10.77 -3.69
C GLY A 34 18.95 11.66 -3.02
N SER A 35 18.81 12.98 -3.19
CA SER A 35 19.65 13.97 -2.53
C SER A 35 19.46 13.89 -1.01
N SER A 36 20.54 13.74 -0.26
CA SER A 36 20.46 13.56 1.19
C SER A 36 21.36 14.56 1.92
N THR A 37 20.95 14.94 3.13
CA THR A 37 21.71 15.77 4.07
C THR A 37 22.18 14.91 5.26
N LEU A 38 22.85 15.52 6.23
CA LEU A 38 23.25 14.81 7.44
C LEU A 38 22.05 14.30 8.26
N PHE A 39 20.94 15.05 8.25
CA PHE A 39 19.77 14.75 9.08
C PHE A 39 18.62 14.12 8.32
N GLU A 40 18.54 14.36 7.01
CA GLU A 40 17.45 13.91 6.14
C GLU A 40 17.99 13.05 5.01
N GLN A 41 17.38 11.87 4.82
CA GLN A 41 17.64 10.97 3.71
C GLN A 41 16.40 10.94 2.82
N ASN A 42 16.61 11.14 1.53
CA ASN A 42 15.52 11.12 0.56
C ASN A 42 15.62 9.89 -0.33
N PHE A 43 14.48 9.28 -0.58
CA PHE A 43 14.37 8.11 -1.45
C PHE A 43 13.24 8.33 -2.44
N ALA A 44 13.52 8.08 -3.73
CA ALA A 44 12.48 7.91 -4.71
C ALA A 44 11.98 6.47 -4.63
N VAL A 45 10.74 6.30 -4.16
CA VAL A 45 10.07 5.01 -4.00
C VAL A 45 9.08 4.84 -5.13
N THR A 46 9.25 3.82 -5.95
CA THR A 46 8.27 3.44 -6.97
C THR A 46 7.39 2.33 -6.42
N LEU A 47 6.08 2.61 -6.39
CA LEU A 47 5.04 1.67 -6.03
C LEU A 47 4.36 1.16 -7.29
N ARG A 48 4.11 -0.14 -7.35
CA ARG A 48 3.26 -0.78 -8.35
C ARG A 48 1.89 -1.02 -7.73
N VAL A 49 0.87 -0.49 -8.38
CA VAL A 49 -0.53 -0.60 -7.96
C VAL A 49 -1.29 -1.44 -8.97
N ALA A 50 -1.75 -2.61 -8.56
CA ALA A 50 -2.58 -3.49 -9.36
C ALA A 50 -4.07 -3.30 -9.01
N ASN A 51 -4.89 -3.13 -10.04
CA ASN A 51 -6.32 -2.89 -9.92
C ASN A 51 -7.10 -4.19 -10.17
N PRO A 52 -7.65 -4.85 -9.12
CA PRO A 52 -8.45 -6.06 -9.30
C PRO A 52 -9.87 -5.78 -9.83
N ASN A 53 -10.27 -4.51 -9.97
CA ASN A 53 -11.62 -4.11 -10.35
C ASN A 53 -11.81 -4.14 -11.88
N PRO A 54 -13.03 -4.43 -12.36
CA PRO A 54 -13.37 -4.38 -13.78
C PRO A 54 -13.53 -2.95 -14.34
N ILE A 55 -13.28 -1.92 -13.52
CA ILE A 55 -13.35 -0.51 -13.89
C ILE A 55 -12.02 0.17 -13.58
N PRO A 56 -11.63 1.22 -14.34
CA PRO A 56 -10.40 1.96 -14.07
C PRO A 56 -10.47 2.70 -12.74
N LEU A 57 -9.33 2.82 -12.07
CA LEU A 57 -9.16 3.66 -10.88
C LEU A 57 -8.49 4.97 -11.30
N ASN A 58 -9.22 6.08 -11.22
CA ASN A 58 -8.71 7.41 -11.58
C ASN A 58 -8.58 8.25 -10.31
N ALA A 59 -7.44 8.16 -9.63
CA ALA A 59 -7.17 8.91 -8.41
C ALA A 59 -6.65 10.31 -8.73
N SER A 60 -7.03 11.33 -7.96
CA SER A 60 -6.42 12.66 -8.05
C SER A 60 -5.12 12.77 -7.26
N GLY A 61 -4.88 11.84 -6.33
CA GLY A 61 -3.68 11.77 -5.54
C GLY A 61 -3.56 10.47 -4.75
N VAL A 62 -2.45 10.34 -4.04
CA VAL A 62 -2.15 9.19 -3.19
C VAL A 62 -1.29 9.64 -2.02
N ASP A 63 -1.60 9.13 -0.83
CA ASP A 63 -0.69 9.14 0.31
C ASP A 63 -0.36 7.72 0.73
N PHE A 64 0.83 7.54 1.30
CA PHE A 64 1.21 6.28 1.90
C PHE A 64 2.26 6.44 2.99
N GLU A 65 2.34 5.41 3.82
CA GLU A 65 3.40 5.16 4.77
C GLU A 65 4.09 3.84 4.44
N LEU A 66 5.42 3.84 4.52
CA LEU A 66 6.25 2.66 4.39
C LEU A 66 6.76 2.25 5.76
N MET A 67 6.41 1.03 6.15
CA MET A 67 6.95 0.37 7.33
C MET A 67 7.93 -0.70 6.89
N LEU A 68 9.07 -0.80 7.59
CA LEU A 68 10.05 -1.86 7.38
C LEU A 68 10.31 -2.54 8.73
N GLY A 69 10.23 -3.87 8.78
CA GLY A 69 10.45 -4.62 10.03
C GLY A 69 9.51 -4.24 11.19
N GLY A 70 8.35 -3.65 10.89
CA GLY A 70 7.38 -3.16 11.88
C GLY A 70 7.61 -1.72 12.35
N GLU A 71 8.68 -1.05 11.93
CA GLU A 71 8.93 0.36 12.23
C GLU A 71 8.58 1.26 11.02
N LYS A 72 8.06 2.46 11.29
CA LYS A 72 7.81 3.45 10.24
C LYS A 72 9.13 3.97 9.69
N LEU A 73 9.39 3.71 8.41
CA LEU A 73 10.55 4.25 7.70
C LEU A 73 10.29 5.68 7.27
N GLY A 74 9.11 5.94 6.73
CA GLY A 74 8.73 7.23 6.16
C GLY A 74 7.36 7.17 5.49
N GLY A 75 6.99 8.24 4.81
CA GLY A 75 5.79 8.31 4.00
C GLY A 75 5.94 9.36 2.91
N GLY A 76 5.02 9.35 1.96
CA GLY A 76 4.98 10.29 0.85
C GLY A 76 3.56 10.57 0.42
N SER A 77 3.34 11.74 -0.17
CA SER A 77 2.07 12.13 -0.75
C SER A 77 2.30 12.73 -2.14
N SER A 78 1.40 12.45 -3.07
CA SER A 78 1.38 13.05 -4.40
C SER A 78 -0.04 13.49 -4.73
N ASN A 79 -0.18 14.73 -5.22
CA ASN A 79 -1.43 15.27 -5.76
C ASN A 79 -1.47 15.16 -7.29
N GLN A 80 -0.64 14.29 -7.86
CA GLN A 80 -0.64 14.03 -9.30
C GLN A 80 -1.73 13.00 -9.62
N PRO A 81 -2.57 13.26 -10.64
CA PRO A 81 -3.55 12.28 -11.10
C PRO A 81 -2.90 10.97 -11.52
N LEU A 82 -3.44 9.86 -11.06
CA LEU A 82 -3.01 8.50 -11.38
C LEU A 82 -4.20 7.72 -11.95
N SER A 83 -4.05 7.23 -13.19
CA SER A 83 -5.04 6.37 -13.83
C SER A 83 -4.50 4.94 -13.93
N ILE A 84 -5.19 3.99 -13.30
CA ILE A 84 -4.86 2.57 -13.34
C ILE A 84 -5.96 1.86 -14.15
N PRO A 85 -5.62 1.21 -15.28
CA PRO A 85 -6.61 0.52 -16.11
C PRO A 85 -7.41 -0.54 -15.34
N SER A 86 -8.60 -0.88 -15.84
CA SER A 86 -9.39 -2.00 -15.32
C SER A 86 -8.61 -3.32 -15.44
N ARG A 87 -8.53 -4.11 -14.36
CA ARG A 87 -7.75 -5.36 -14.33
C ARG A 87 -6.29 -5.19 -14.79
N GLY A 88 -5.74 -4.00 -14.62
CA GLY A 88 -4.38 -3.65 -15.02
C GLY A 88 -3.52 -3.25 -13.84
N GLU A 89 -2.34 -2.74 -14.17
CA GLU A 89 -1.38 -2.22 -13.21
C GLU A 89 -0.88 -0.85 -13.66
N GLY A 90 -0.47 -0.04 -12.69
CA GLY A 90 0.21 1.23 -12.91
C GLY A 90 1.32 1.41 -11.89
N THR A 91 2.22 2.37 -12.15
CA THR A 91 3.30 2.71 -11.22
C THR A 91 3.23 4.17 -10.84
N VAL A 92 3.56 4.47 -9.59
CA VAL A 92 3.68 5.83 -9.08
C VAL A 92 4.99 5.96 -8.31
N THR A 93 5.76 7.01 -8.60
CA THR A 93 7.01 7.31 -7.90
C THR A 93 6.77 8.47 -6.94
N LEU A 94 7.14 8.27 -5.69
CA LEU A 94 6.97 9.23 -4.61
C LEU A 94 8.31 9.48 -3.91
N GLN A 95 8.49 10.71 -3.44
CA GLN A 95 9.61 11.05 -2.57
C GLN A 95 9.25 10.69 -1.14
N VAL A 96 10.11 9.88 -0.51
CA VAL A 96 10.00 9.50 0.89
C VAL A 96 11.16 10.12 1.63
N HIS A 97 10.84 10.90 2.65
CA HIS A 97 11.79 11.55 3.53
C HIS A 97 11.93 10.72 4.81
N THR A 98 13.16 10.44 5.23
CA THR A 98 13.46 9.77 6.51
C THR A 98 14.67 10.38 7.19
N SER A 99 14.94 10.02 8.45
CA SER A 99 16.13 10.47 9.16
C SER A 99 17.28 9.49 9.00
N LEU A 100 18.52 9.99 9.03
CA LEU A 100 19.71 9.13 9.01
C LEU A 100 19.69 8.12 10.18
N ALA A 101 19.26 8.54 11.36
CA ALA A 101 19.17 7.68 12.53
C ALA A 101 18.16 6.54 12.34
N ALA A 102 16.98 6.82 11.75
CA ALA A 102 15.99 5.80 11.43
C ALA A 102 16.53 4.81 10.39
N TRP A 103 17.20 5.32 9.35
CA TRP A 103 17.81 4.49 8.32
C TRP A 103 18.91 3.56 8.88
N ILE A 104 19.81 4.07 9.71
CA ILE A 104 20.87 3.27 10.35
C ILE A 104 20.28 2.20 11.27
N ARG A 105 19.28 2.53 12.09
CA ARG A 105 18.58 1.53 12.93
C ARG A 105 18.00 0.41 12.06
N GLN A 106 17.41 0.77 10.92
CA GLN A 106 16.83 -0.21 10.02
C GLN A 106 17.86 -1.17 9.42
N LEU A 107 19.02 -0.65 9.00
CA LEU A 107 20.12 -1.48 8.51
C LEU A 107 20.67 -2.42 9.60
N ALA A 108 20.80 -1.93 10.84
CA ALA A 108 21.26 -2.74 11.96
C ALA A 108 20.26 -3.86 12.31
N ASN A 109 18.96 -3.57 12.31
CA ASN A 109 17.90 -4.56 12.53
C ASN A 109 17.90 -5.63 11.41
N TRP A 110 18.17 -5.22 10.17
CA TRP A 110 18.19 -6.14 9.04
C TRP A 110 19.36 -7.12 9.07
N GLN A 111 20.56 -6.67 9.46
CA GLN A 111 21.72 -7.55 9.61
C GLN A 111 21.49 -8.71 10.59
N GLN A 112 20.53 -8.56 11.51
CA GLN A 112 20.16 -9.57 12.50
C GLN A 112 19.13 -10.58 11.97
N LEU A 113 18.52 -10.33 10.79
CA LEU A 113 17.48 -11.21 10.23
C LEU A 113 18.09 -12.41 9.49
N PRO A 114 17.75 -13.66 9.88
CA PRO A 114 18.22 -14.84 9.18
C PRO A 114 17.72 -14.88 7.74
N GLY A 115 18.65 -14.95 6.77
CA GLY A 115 18.34 -15.02 5.34
C GLY A 115 18.25 -13.68 4.61
N GLY A 116 18.52 -12.55 5.27
CA GLY A 116 18.62 -11.24 4.61
C GLY A 116 17.31 -10.76 3.96
N LYS A 117 16.17 -11.29 4.40
CA LYS A 117 14.84 -10.84 3.97
C LYS A 117 14.37 -9.71 4.87
N LEU A 118 13.81 -8.66 4.28
CA LEU A 118 13.21 -7.55 5.01
C LEU A 118 11.72 -7.50 4.74
N ASN A 119 10.91 -7.69 5.79
CA ASN A 119 9.47 -7.51 5.69
C ASN A 119 9.15 -6.03 5.56
N TYR A 120 8.27 -5.70 4.64
CA TYR A 120 7.74 -4.36 4.47
C TYR A 120 6.22 -4.37 4.51
N GLU A 121 5.66 -3.23 4.89
CA GLU A 121 4.24 -2.98 4.88
C GLU A 121 3.99 -1.58 4.32
N ILE A 122 3.05 -1.47 3.40
CA ILE A 122 2.66 -0.23 2.73
C ILE A 122 1.19 -0.01 3.06
N ARG A 123 0.89 1.12 3.70
CA ARG A 123 -0.46 1.53 4.04
C ARG A 123 -0.72 2.90 3.47
N GLY A 124 -1.92 3.15 2.97
CA GLY A 124 -2.26 4.44 2.41
C GLY A 124 -3.62 4.45 1.76
N GLN A 125 -3.87 5.47 0.95
CA GLN A 125 -5.13 5.62 0.25
C GLN A 125 -4.96 6.36 -1.07
N LEU A 126 -5.76 5.96 -2.05
CA LEU A 126 -5.97 6.72 -3.28
C LEU A 126 -7.07 7.75 -3.01
N HIS A 127 -6.80 9.01 -3.28
CA HIS A 127 -7.76 10.09 -3.10
C HIS A 127 -8.61 10.30 -4.35
N ASP A 128 -9.89 10.62 -4.12
CA ASP A 128 -10.84 11.07 -5.15
C ASP A 128 -10.76 10.26 -6.45
N LEU A 129 -11.41 9.08 -6.43
CA LEU A 129 -11.46 8.15 -7.56
C LEU A 129 -12.45 8.62 -8.65
N GLY A 130 -12.25 9.82 -9.18
CA GLY A 130 -13.10 10.42 -10.21
C GLY A 130 -14.46 10.86 -9.68
N GLY A 131 -14.48 11.54 -8.53
CA GLY A 131 -15.69 11.99 -7.83
C GLY A 131 -16.24 10.99 -6.81
N LEU A 132 -15.56 9.86 -6.61
CA LEU A 132 -15.88 8.86 -5.59
C LEU A 132 -15.06 9.10 -4.31
N LYS A 133 -15.42 8.40 -3.23
CA LYS A 133 -14.64 8.42 -1.98
C LYS A 133 -13.25 7.83 -2.16
N ASP A 134 -12.38 8.17 -1.21
CA ASP A 134 -11.03 7.62 -1.08
C ASP A 134 -11.05 6.09 -0.94
N LEU A 135 -10.05 5.43 -1.53
CA LEU A 135 -9.90 3.98 -1.51
C LEU A 135 -8.62 3.59 -0.77
N PRO A 136 -8.73 3.05 0.46
CA PRO A 136 -7.56 2.65 1.24
C PRO A 136 -6.95 1.36 0.69
N PHE A 137 -5.65 1.21 0.91
CA PHE A 137 -4.88 0.00 0.66
C PHE A 137 -3.94 -0.30 1.84
N ASP A 138 -3.66 -1.58 2.01
CA ASP A 138 -2.74 -2.11 3.01
C ASP A 138 -2.16 -3.41 2.46
N ASN A 139 -0.86 -3.42 2.22
CA ASN A 139 -0.18 -4.53 1.61
C ASN A 139 1.13 -4.83 2.32
N LYS A 140 1.39 -6.12 2.54
CA LYS A 140 2.63 -6.63 3.12
C LYS A 140 3.41 -7.39 2.07
N GLY A 141 4.73 -7.31 2.16
CA GLY A 141 5.62 -8.07 1.28
C GLY A 141 6.97 -8.33 1.91
N GLU A 142 7.78 -9.11 1.20
CA GLU A 142 9.18 -9.35 1.54
C GLU A 142 10.04 -8.71 0.46
N TRP A 143 11.04 -7.94 0.88
CA TRP A 143 12.08 -7.45 0.00
C TRP A 143 13.41 -8.13 0.31
N GLN A 144 14.19 -8.39 -0.74
CA GLN A 144 15.54 -8.92 -0.65
C GLN A 144 16.44 -8.03 -1.51
N LEU A 145 17.60 -7.66 -0.98
CA LEU A 145 18.61 -6.96 -1.77
C LEU A 145 18.96 -7.80 -3.01
N PRO A 146 19.04 -7.18 -4.21
CA PRO A 146 19.63 -7.82 -5.37
C PRO A 146 21.05 -8.29 -5.00
N LYS A 147 21.37 -9.56 -5.24
CA LYS A 147 22.75 -10.04 -5.11
C LYS A 147 23.58 -9.34 -6.19
N ARG A 148 24.59 -8.58 -5.75
CA ARG A 148 25.61 -8.04 -6.66
C ARG A 148 26.46 -9.14 -7.25
#